data_AF-A0A4P1RDQ8-F1
#
_entry.id   AF-A0A4P1RDQ8-F1
#
_cell.length_a   1.000
_cell.length_b   1.000
_cell.length_c   1.000
_cell.angle_alpha   90.00
_cell.angle_beta   90.00
_cell.angle_gamma   90.00
#
_symmetry.space_group_name_H-M   'P 1'
#
loop_
_entity.id
_entity.type
_entity.pdbx_description
1 polymer ?
#
loop_
_entity_poly.entity_id
_entity_poly.type
_entity_poly.pdbx_seq_one_letter_code
_entity_poly.pdbx_strand_id
1 'polypeptide(L)'
;MQMELKFELQSPSINFEDQPFVWPLIGVLANIPLQWKDGHFVGPSGFILRKQLSQKGFNSFNVEILWTQRGHSGFALVEFVKDYKGFQQATLFDMSFQASHCGNKDWNNIMVCPEVKLYGWVARENDYKFEGIVGQHLRKFRESNGAFVFNRSMRDHNEMNGFSSCVEGLVKQKDEMVQCYNEDIRKVHQSSQKHFEKMICGHAMVTVLLEAQKHEIEMRSTELVHGLVVSNEAELRKIQNQKYMIEEVTLAQRKGDHNFVQLVEKHKKEKEELHKQIIDFEKNVDDKHVLQLEIERMKGALRVMRHIGDSGDSKILQKMDTKEKEQEYKGE
;
A
#
# COMPACT_ATOMS: atom_id res chain seq x y z
N MET A 1 -15.62 -14.53 15.64
CA MET A 1 -15.27 -13.94 16.93
C MET A 1 -15.80 -12.50 16.94
N GLN A 2 -17.05 -12.31 17.37
CA GLN A 2 -17.66 -10.97 17.48
C GLN A 2 -17.14 -10.34 18.78
N MET A 3 -16.36 -9.26 18.66
CA MET A 3 -16.03 -8.40 19.79
C MET A 3 -17.21 -7.44 20.01
N GLU A 4 -18.06 -7.73 20.99
CA GLU A 4 -18.99 -6.75 21.52
C GLU A 4 -18.19 -5.71 22.32
N LEU A 5 -17.98 -4.53 21.73
CA LEU A 5 -17.53 -3.35 22.46
C LEU A 5 -18.71 -2.82 23.28
N LYS A 6 -18.80 -3.25 24.55
CA LYS A 6 -19.65 -2.61 25.55
C LYS A 6 -19.04 -1.24 25.91
N PHE A 7 -19.55 -0.19 25.29
CA PHE A 7 -19.40 1.17 25.83
C PHE A 7 -20.43 1.34 26.95
N GLU A 8 -20.04 1.05 28.19
CA GLU A 8 -20.77 1.52 29.36
C GLU A 8 -20.47 3.02 29.54
N LEU A 9 -21.41 3.86 29.11
CA LEU A 9 -21.42 5.26 29.51
C LEU A 9 -21.77 5.33 31.00
N GLN A 10 -20.75 5.53 31.84
CA GLN A 10 -20.96 5.97 33.22
C GLN A 10 -21.77 7.25 33.19
N SER A 11 -23.00 7.17 33.72
CA SER A 11 -23.82 8.36 33.97
C SER A 11 -23.05 9.26 34.95
N PRO A 12 -23.00 10.59 34.76
CA PRO A 12 -22.50 11.47 35.80
C PRO A 12 -23.43 11.31 37.00
N SER A 13 -22.92 10.70 38.07
CA SER A 13 -23.57 10.72 39.37
C SER A 13 -23.72 12.19 39.76
N ILE A 14 -24.97 12.66 39.86
CA ILE A 14 -25.26 13.95 40.47
C ILE A 14 -24.94 13.79 41.96
N ASN A 15 -23.67 14.01 42.32
CA ASN A 15 -23.20 14.04 43.69
C ASN A 15 -23.70 15.34 44.32
N PHE A 16 -24.92 15.30 44.85
CA PHE A 16 -25.32 16.23 45.90
C PHE A 16 -24.50 15.86 47.14
N GLU A 17 -23.37 16.53 47.36
CA GLU A 17 -22.64 16.40 48.63
C GLU A 17 -23.62 16.60 49.80
N ASP A 18 -23.66 15.63 50.72
CA ASP A 18 -24.59 15.41 51.84
C ASP A 18 -24.58 16.52 52.92
N GLN A 19 -24.70 17.79 52.54
CA GLN A 19 -24.79 18.92 53.47
C GLN A 19 -26.20 19.51 53.48
N PRO A 20 -26.79 19.74 54.66
CA PRO A 20 -28.15 20.25 54.76
C PRO A 20 -28.24 21.69 54.25
N PHE A 21 -29.35 22.00 53.57
CA PHE A 21 -29.64 23.34 53.07
C PHE A 21 -30.25 24.22 54.15
N VAL A 22 -30.10 25.54 54.01
CA VAL A 22 -30.86 26.51 54.79
C VAL A 22 -32.24 26.68 54.14
N TRP A 23 -33.33 26.55 54.91
CA TRP A 23 -34.69 26.72 54.40
C TRP A 23 -35.32 28.04 54.90
N PRO A 24 -35.94 28.88 54.06
CA PRO A 24 -36.10 28.72 52.60
C PRO A 24 -34.74 28.77 51.90
N LEU A 25 -34.65 28.18 50.70
CA LEU A 25 -33.39 28.23 49.94
C LEU A 25 -33.01 29.68 49.66
N ILE A 26 -31.84 30.07 50.16
CA ILE A 26 -31.26 31.39 49.98
C ILE A 26 -30.01 31.23 49.14
N GLY A 27 -29.94 31.96 48.02
CA GLY A 27 -28.70 32.12 47.27
C GLY A 27 -27.80 33.14 47.96
N VAL A 28 -26.49 32.93 47.92
CA VAL A 28 -25.47 33.92 48.27
C VAL A 28 -24.91 34.44 46.96
N LEU A 29 -24.84 35.76 46.82
CA LEU A 29 -24.05 36.44 45.79
C LEU A 29 -22.85 37.09 46.45
N ALA A 30 -21.67 36.86 45.87
CA ALA A 30 -20.40 37.40 46.32
C ALA A 30 -19.68 38.17 45.21
N ASN A 31 -18.67 38.94 45.62
CA ASN A 31 -17.86 39.78 44.75
C ASN A 31 -18.66 40.87 44.00
N ILE A 32 -19.67 41.44 44.65
CA ILE A 32 -20.46 42.54 44.07
C ILE A 32 -19.55 43.78 43.95
N PRO A 33 -19.42 44.39 42.75
CA PRO A 33 -18.52 45.53 42.55
C PRO A 33 -18.89 46.73 43.42
N LEU A 34 -17.90 47.27 44.13
CA LEU A 34 -18.05 48.40 45.05
C LEU A 34 -17.21 49.60 44.60
N GLN A 35 -17.68 50.79 44.95
CA GLN A 35 -16.95 52.05 44.81
C GLN A 35 -16.82 52.70 46.18
N TRP A 36 -15.67 53.29 46.47
CA TRP A 36 -15.48 54.10 47.67
C TRP A 36 -15.93 55.54 47.39
N LYS A 37 -16.94 56.02 48.12
CA LYS A 37 -17.45 57.40 48.03
C LYS A 37 -17.77 57.94 49.41
N ASP A 38 -17.39 59.18 49.69
CA ASP A 38 -17.75 59.89 50.92
C ASP A 38 -17.57 59.06 52.21
N GLY A 39 -16.44 58.34 52.30
CA GLY A 39 -16.06 57.54 53.46
C GLY A 39 -16.77 56.19 53.61
N HIS A 40 -17.56 55.75 52.62
CA HIS A 40 -18.25 54.45 52.65
C HIS A 40 -18.24 53.74 51.28
N PHE A 41 -18.43 52.43 51.30
CA PHE A 41 -18.59 51.61 50.10
C PHE A 41 -20.03 51.70 49.59
N VAL A 42 -20.18 52.06 48.32
CA VAL A 42 -21.44 52.06 47.58
C VAL A 42 -21.39 51.03 46.46
N GLY A 43 -22.53 50.40 46.19
CA GLY A 43 -22.66 49.35 45.19
C GLY A 43 -24.07 49.34 44.58
N PRO A 44 -24.34 48.41 43.65
CA PRO A 44 -25.68 48.23 43.09
C PRO A 44 -26.69 47.89 44.20
N SER A 45 -27.89 48.44 44.11
CA SER A 45 -28.97 48.08 45.04
C SER A 45 -29.48 46.66 44.76
N GLY A 46 -30.16 46.06 45.75
CA GLY A 46 -30.80 44.76 45.59
C GLY A 46 -31.76 44.68 44.40
N PHE A 47 -32.47 45.77 44.12
CA PHE A 47 -33.33 45.88 42.93
C PHE A 47 -32.55 45.72 41.61
N ILE A 48 -31.37 46.33 41.51
CA ILE A 48 -30.52 46.23 40.32
C ILE A 48 -30.00 44.79 40.16
N LEU A 49 -29.51 44.19 41.24
CA LEU A 49 -29.02 42.80 41.21
C LEU A 49 -30.13 41.82 40.87
N ARG A 50 -31.33 41.99 41.42
CA ARG A 50 -32.51 41.17 41.10
C ARG A 50 -32.84 41.25 39.60
N LYS A 51 -32.85 42.45 39.02
CA LYS A 51 -33.09 42.63 37.57
C LYS A 51 -32.04 41.92 36.73
N GLN A 52 -30.76 41.97 37.12
CA GLN A 52 -29.67 41.27 36.43
C GLN A 52 -29.83 39.75 36.51
N LEU A 53 -30.21 39.22 37.68
CA LEU A 53 -30.50 37.80 37.84
C LEU A 53 -31.68 37.34 36.96
N SER A 54 -32.75 38.14 36.89
CA SER A 54 -33.91 37.84 36.03
C SER A 54 -33.56 37.81 34.55
N GLN A 55 -32.64 38.69 34.08
CA GLN A 55 -32.13 38.64 32.70
C GLN A 55 -31.35 37.35 32.40
N LYS A 56 -30.74 36.73 33.42
CA LYS A 56 -30.07 35.43 33.31
C LYS A 56 -31.02 34.24 33.48
N GLY A 57 -32.33 34.49 33.59
CA GLY A 57 -33.34 33.45 33.75
C GLY A 57 -33.60 33.01 35.19
N PHE A 58 -33.01 33.69 36.20
CA PHE A 58 -33.26 33.40 37.61
C PHE A 58 -34.36 34.31 38.16
N ASN A 59 -35.46 33.70 38.57
CA ASN A 59 -36.58 34.42 39.20
C ASN A 59 -36.46 34.39 40.72
N SER A 60 -35.78 35.38 41.28
CA SER A 60 -35.73 35.60 42.73
C SER A 60 -36.87 36.50 43.22
N PHE A 61 -37.35 36.20 44.44
CA PHE A 61 -38.37 36.98 45.14
C PHE A 61 -37.78 38.30 45.65
N ASN A 62 -36.61 38.25 46.28
CA ASN A 62 -35.91 39.40 46.84
C ASN A 62 -34.39 39.25 46.71
N VAL A 63 -33.66 40.37 46.72
CA VAL A 63 -32.20 40.38 46.85
C VAL A 63 -31.83 41.39 47.94
N GLU A 64 -31.41 40.89 49.10
CA GLU A 64 -31.03 41.68 50.26
C GLU A 64 -29.52 41.96 50.23
N ILE A 65 -29.14 43.24 50.21
CA ILE A 65 -27.73 43.65 50.33
C ILE A 65 -27.26 43.48 51.78
N LEU A 66 -26.10 42.88 51.97
CA LEU A 66 -25.48 42.78 53.29
C LEU A 66 -24.67 44.06 53.58
N TRP A 67 -24.99 44.72 54.68
CA TRP A 67 -24.42 46.02 55.06
C TRP A 67 -23.41 45.87 56.21
N THR A 68 -22.34 46.67 56.15
CA THR A 68 -21.36 46.84 57.23
C THR A 68 -21.36 48.28 57.73
N GLN A 69 -20.65 48.56 58.82
CA GLN A 69 -20.43 49.93 59.30
C GLN A 69 -19.74 50.84 58.26
N ARG A 70 -19.02 50.25 57.29
CA ARG A 70 -18.34 50.98 56.20
C ARG A 70 -19.16 51.02 54.91
N GLY A 71 -20.44 50.65 54.93
CA GLY A 71 -21.31 50.60 53.75
C GLY A 71 -21.50 49.19 53.20
N HIS A 72 -21.73 49.08 51.89
CA HIS A 72 -22.06 47.83 51.19
C HIS A 72 -20.93 46.79 51.35
N SER A 73 -21.26 45.55 51.74
CA SER A 73 -20.24 44.51 52.06
C SER A 73 -19.61 43.83 50.84
N GLY A 74 -20.27 43.89 49.69
CA GLY A 74 -19.91 43.10 48.50
C GLY A 74 -20.64 41.77 48.42
N PHE A 75 -21.53 41.49 49.38
CA PHE A 75 -22.37 40.30 49.42
C PHE A 75 -23.86 40.66 49.41
N ALA A 76 -24.68 39.77 48.87
CA ALA A 76 -26.12 39.84 48.93
C ALA A 76 -26.74 38.45 49.13
N LEU A 77 -27.92 38.40 49.75
CA LEU A 77 -28.75 37.21 49.86
C LEU A 77 -29.84 37.28 48.81
N VAL A 78 -29.98 36.20 48.04
CA VAL A 78 -31.00 36.04 47.00
C VAL A 78 -32.08 35.13 47.56
N GLU A 79 -33.23 35.70 47.85
CA GLU A 79 -34.37 34.93 48.34
C GLU A 79 -35.19 34.41 47.17
N PHE A 80 -35.52 33.13 47.22
CA PHE A 80 -36.45 32.51 46.28
C PHE A 80 -37.82 32.37 46.94
N VAL A 81 -38.87 32.23 46.10
CA VAL A 81 -40.22 31.99 46.59
C VAL A 81 -40.23 30.69 47.41
N LYS A 82 -40.98 30.65 48.51
CA LYS A 82 -41.05 29.48 49.40
C LYS A 82 -41.97 28.38 48.83
N ASP A 83 -41.81 28.05 47.55
CA ASP A 83 -42.59 27.04 46.82
C ASP A 83 -41.69 26.19 45.89
N TYR A 84 -42.29 25.21 45.21
CA TYR A 84 -41.56 24.32 44.28
C TYR A 84 -40.86 25.08 43.15
N LYS A 85 -41.46 26.16 42.64
CA LYS A 85 -40.85 26.98 41.60
C LYS A 85 -39.61 27.68 42.13
N GLY A 86 -39.66 28.20 43.36
CA GLY A 86 -38.49 28.76 44.03
C GLY A 86 -37.38 27.73 44.24
N PHE A 87 -37.72 26.47 44.56
CA PHE A 87 -36.73 25.39 44.64
C PHE A 87 -36.02 25.13 43.30
N GLN A 88 -36.79 25.05 42.19
CA GLN A 88 -36.21 24.89 40.85
C GLN A 88 -35.30 26.08 40.50
N GLN A 89 -35.73 27.31 40.80
CA GLN A 89 -34.96 28.52 40.53
C GLN A 89 -33.66 28.60 41.35
N ALA A 90 -33.71 28.23 42.63
CA ALA A 90 -32.53 28.15 43.49
C ALA A 90 -31.53 27.09 42.99
N THR A 91 -32.04 25.93 42.54
CA THR A 91 -31.20 24.85 42.01
C THR A 91 -30.53 25.25 40.69
N LEU A 92 -31.29 25.86 39.77
CA LEU A 92 -30.75 26.41 38.52
C LEU A 92 -29.70 27.49 38.77
N PHE A 93 -29.93 28.35 39.77
CA PHE A 93 -28.96 29.34 40.21
C PHE A 93 -27.65 28.67 40.67
N ASP A 94 -27.71 27.70 41.58
CA ASP A 94 -26.53 26.97 42.09
C ASP A 94 -25.74 26.32 40.95
N MET A 95 -26.43 25.55 40.11
CA MET A 95 -25.83 24.81 39.00
C MET A 95 -25.22 25.73 37.95
N SER A 96 -25.85 26.88 37.65
CA SER A 96 -25.35 27.80 36.62
C SER A 96 -24.05 28.48 37.04
N PHE A 97 -23.93 28.90 38.31
CA PHE A 97 -22.68 29.46 38.82
C PHE A 97 -21.59 28.39 38.93
N GLN A 98 -21.93 27.17 39.34
CA GLN A 98 -20.99 26.04 39.36
C GLN A 98 -20.48 25.68 37.96
N ALA A 99 -21.36 25.59 36.96
CA ALA A 99 -20.98 25.32 35.57
C ALA A 99 -20.11 26.43 34.96
N SER A 100 -20.20 27.66 35.48
CA SER A 100 -19.41 28.80 35.06
C SER A 100 -18.10 28.97 35.85
N HIS A 101 -17.72 28.00 36.69
CA HIS A 101 -16.56 28.09 37.59
C HIS A 101 -16.60 29.35 38.49
N CYS A 102 -17.80 29.68 38.96
CA CYS A 102 -18.09 30.83 39.83
C CYS A 102 -18.92 30.41 41.05
N GLY A 103 -18.80 29.15 41.48
CA GLY A 103 -19.52 28.59 42.63
C GLY A 103 -18.82 28.83 43.97
N ASN A 104 -19.39 28.29 45.05
CA ASN A 104 -18.83 28.38 46.41
C ASN A 104 -17.39 27.87 46.50
N LYS A 105 -17.11 26.71 45.87
CA LYS A 105 -15.77 26.11 45.85
C LYS A 105 -14.76 27.01 45.15
N ASP A 106 -15.16 27.60 44.02
CA ASP A 106 -14.30 28.52 43.27
C ASP A 106 -14.02 29.79 44.08
N TRP A 107 -15.05 30.33 44.76
CA TRP A 107 -14.93 31.50 45.64
C TRP A 107 -13.96 31.28 46.81
N ASN A 108 -14.05 30.13 47.48
CA ASN A 108 -13.20 29.84 48.64
C ASN A 108 -11.74 29.49 48.28
N ASN A 109 -11.49 29.11 47.02
CA ASN A 109 -10.15 28.75 46.53
C ASN A 109 -9.41 29.93 45.86
N ILE A 110 -9.95 31.15 45.91
CA ILE A 110 -9.30 32.33 45.32
C ILE A 110 -8.06 32.71 46.15
N MET A 111 -6.87 32.49 45.59
CA MET A 111 -5.58 32.85 46.21
C MET A 111 -5.06 34.25 45.83
N VAL A 112 -5.58 34.86 44.75
CA VAL A 112 -5.16 36.15 44.19
C VAL A 112 -6.40 36.97 43.80
N CYS A 113 -6.33 38.31 43.84
CA CYS A 113 -7.43 39.26 43.57
C CYS A 113 -8.51 38.70 42.62
N PRO A 114 -9.78 38.56 43.08
CA PRO A 114 -10.85 37.97 42.28
C PRO A 114 -11.00 38.66 40.92
N GLU A 115 -11.27 37.88 39.87
CA GLU A 115 -11.75 38.44 38.60
C GLU A 115 -13.00 39.31 38.84
N VAL A 116 -13.25 40.30 37.98
CA VAL A 116 -14.41 41.20 38.10
C VAL A 116 -15.70 40.49 37.61
N LYS A 117 -16.06 39.38 38.27
CA LYS A 117 -17.26 38.59 38.02
C LYS A 117 -17.95 38.21 39.33
N LEU A 118 -19.27 38.04 39.27
CA LEU A 118 -20.07 37.60 40.42
C LEU A 118 -19.85 36.11 40.68
N TYR A 119 -19.87 35.75 41.95
CA TYR A 119 -19.90 34.36 42.41
C TYR A 119 -21.24 34.09 43.07
N GLY A 120 -21.75 32.88 42.93
CA GLY A 120 -23.09 32.52 43.39
C GLY A 120 -23.19 31.07 43.82
N TRP A 121 -23.92 30.82 44.90
CA TRP A 121 -24.24 29.47 45.36
C TRP A 121 -25.46 29.48 46.27
N VAL A 122 -26.13 28.34 46.44
CA VAL A 122 -27.17 28.18 47.46
C VAL A 122 -26.53 27.97 48.83
N ALA A 123 -26.94 28.75 49.82
CA ALA A 123 -26.42 28.71 51.18
C ALA A 123 -26.64 27.34 51.83
N ARG A 124 -25.55 26.80 52.40
CA ARG A 124 -25.52 25.52 53.11
C ARG A 124 -25.19 25.71 54.58
N GLU A 125 -25.15 24.60 55.32
CA GLU A 125 -24.83 24.60 56.75
C GLU A 125 -23.52 25.32 57.09
N ASN A 126 -22.50 25.20 56.24
CA ASN A 126 -21.22 25.87 56.46
C ASN A 126 -21.35 27.40 56.34
N ASP A 127 -22.09 27.91 55.36
CA ASP A 127 -22.35 29.35 55.22
C ASP A 127 -23.15 29.87 56.43
N TYR A 128 -24.08 29.08 56.94
CA TYR A 128 -24.88 29.40 58.13
C TYR A 128 -24.04 29.45 59.41
N LYS A 129 -23.13 28.48 59.59
CA LYS A 129 -22.22 28.40 60.75
C LYS A 129 -21.06 29.39 60.67
N PHE A 130 -20.74 29.90 59.48
CA PHE A 130 -19.64 30.84 59.30
C PHE A 130 -19.83 32.10 60.15
N GLU A 131 -18.76 32.58 60.78
CA GLU A 131 -18.81 33.76 61.65
C GLU A 131 -18.83 35.08 60.88
N GLY A 132 -18.57 35.05 59.57
CA GLY A 132 -18.59 36.23 58.71
C GLY A 132 -19.99 36.79 58.42
N ILE A 133 -20.03 37.88 57.64
CA ILE A 133 -21.25 38.67 57.39
C ILE A 133 -22.41 37.85 56.83
N VAL A 134 -22.13 36.89 55.95
CA VAL A 134 -23.13 36.00 55.35
C VAL A 134 -23.80 35.15 56.42
N GLY A 135 -23.03 34.45 57.25
CA GLY A 135 -23.59 33.61 58.32
C GLY A 135 -24.31 34.41 59.40
N GLN A 136 -23.81 35.60 59.76
CA GLN A 136 -24.49 36.51 60.70
C GLN A 136 -25.88 36.91 60.18
N HIS A 137 -25.98 37.31 58.90
CA HIS A 137 -27.25 37.68 58.30
C HIS A 137 -28.18 36.47 58.10
N LEU A 138 -27.66 35.30 57.70
CA LEU A 138 -28.46 34.07 57.60
C LEU A 138 -29.09 33.68 58.95
N ARG A 139 -28.36 33.87 60.07
CA ARG A 139 -28.88 33.63 61.43
C ARG A 139 -29.95 34.65 61.83
N LYS A 140 -29.71 35.94 61.59
CA LYS A 140 -30.70 37.00 61.87
C LYS A 140 -31.98 36.85 61.03
N PHE A 141 -31.82 36.49 59.76
CA PHE A 141 -32.93 36.18 58.86
C PHE A 141 -33.76 35.00 59.40
N ARG A 142 -33.09 34.02 60.01
CA ARG A 142 -33.72 32.84 60.62
C ARG A 142 -34.56 33.15 61.85
N GLU A 143 -34.07 34.01 62.73
CA GLU A 143 -34.79 34.44 63.94
C GLU A 143 -36.08 35.20 63.60
N SER A 144 -36.08 35.97 62.51
CA SER A 144 -37.24 36.78 62.11
C SER A 144 -38.28 36.00 61.29
N ASN A 145 -37.86 34.96 60.54
CA ASN A 145 -38.70 34.30 59.54
C ASN A 145 -38.90 32.78 59.75
N GLY A 146 -38.50 32.23 60.90
CA GLY A 146 -38.76 30.83 61.28
C GLY A 146 -38.03 29.79 60.42
N ALA A 147 -36.84 30.11 59.91
CA ALA A 147 -36.06 29.21 59.07
C ALA A 147 -35.43 28.06 59.88
N PHE A 148 -35.14 26.92 59.25
CA PHE A 148 -34.47 25.76 59.86
C PHE A 148 -33.34 25.27 58.96
N VAL A 149 -32.29 24.68 59.55
CA VAL A 149 -31.33 23.86 58.80
C VAL A 149 -32.06 22.55 58.48
N PHE A 150 -32.28 22.28 57.20
CA PHE A 150 -33.11 21.19 56.71
C PHE A 150 -32.36 19.86 56.87
N ASN A 151 -32.47 19.24 58.05
CA ASN A 151 -32.16 17.82 58.18
C ASN A 151 -33.24 17.00 57.46
N ARG A 152 -32.84 15.90 56.82
CA ARG A 152 -33.69 14.99 56.00
C ARG A 152 -34.84 14.30 56.75
N SER A 153 -35.27 14.82 57.90
CA SER A 153 -36.33 14.26 58.72
C SER A 153 -37.48 15.25 58.89
N MET A 154 -38.26 15.46 57.83
CA MET A 154 -39.69 15.76 57.96
C MET A 154 -40.50 14.89 57.02
N ARG A 155 -41.14 13.88 57.61
CA ARG A 155 -42.35 13.23 57.12
C ARG A 155 -43.51 14.17 57.45
N ASP A 156 -43.83 15.07 56.54
CA ASP A 156 -45.19 15.62 56.44
C ASP A 156 -45.71 15.24 55.04
N HIS A 157 -46.71 14.36 55.03
CA HIS A 157 -47.03 13.47 53.91
C HIS A 157 -47.69 14.12 52.68
N ASN A 158 -47.88 15.44 52.63
CA ASN A 158 -48.61 16.07 51.51
C ASN A 158 -47.72 16.77 50.47
N GLU A 159 -46.50 17.16 50.80
CA GLU A 159 -45.56 17.79 49.84
C GLU A 159 -44.60 16.76 49.19
N MET A 160 -44.44 15.58 49.81
CA MET A 160 -43.57 14.49 49.34
C MET A 160 -44.11 13.76 48.10
N ASN A 161 -45.43 13.70 47.90
CA ASN A 161 -46.02 13.10 46.69
C ASN A 161 -45.68 13.90 45.43
N GLY A 162 -45.64 15.23 45.52
CA GLY A 162 -45.26 16.09 44.40
C GLY A 162 -43.80 15.89 44.00
N PHE A 163 -42.89 15.81 44.98
CA PHE A 163 -41.47 15.56 44.73
C PHE A 163 -41.21 14.13 44.21
N SER A 164 -41.84 13.12 44.79
CA SER A 164 -41.71 11.72 44.31
C SER A 164 -42.20 11.57 42.88
N SER A 165 -43.38 12.10 42.55
CA SER A 165 -43.92 12.06 41.19
C SER A 165 -43.04 12.81 40.18
N CYS A 166 -42.42 13.93 40.59
CA CYS A 166 -41.49 14.67 39.74
C CYS A 166 -40.19 13.90 39.48
N VAL A 167 -39.63 13.25 40.51
CA VAL A 167 -38.44 12.40 40.36
C VAL A 167 -38.75 11.19 39.47
N GLU A 168 -39.90 10.55 39.63
CA GLU A 168 -40.34 9.45 38.76
C GLU A 168 -40.50 9.89 37.30
N GLY A 169 -41.06 11.08 37.05
CA GLY A 169 -41.18 11.64 35.71
C GLY A 169 -39.82 11.91 35.03
N LEU A 170 -38.86 12.46 35.79
CA LEU A 170 -37.50 12.71 35.29
C LEU A 170 -36.74 11.41 35.02
N VAL A 171 -36.87 10.40 35.88
CA VAL A 171 -36.27 9.08 35.66
C VAL A 171 -36.83 8.44 34.39
N LYS A 172 -38.15 8.49 34.19
CA LYS A 172 -38.80 7.96 33.00
C LYS A 172 -38.33 8.66 31.72
N GLN A 173 -38.28 9.99 31.70
CA GLN A 173 -37.76 10.74 30.55
C GLN A 173 -36.30 10.42 30.25
N LYS A 174 -35.48 10.28 31.29
CA LYS A 174 -34.07 9.89 31.15
C LYS A 174 -33.94 8.47 30.57
N ASP A 175 -34.77 7.54 31.02
CA ASP A 175 -34.76 6.16 30.50
C ASP A 175 -35.24 6.08 29.05
N GLU A 176 -36.28 6.83 28.68
CA GLU A 176 -36.75 6.95 27.29
C GLU A 176 -35.67 7.50 26.37
N MET A 177 -34.98 8.57 26.79
CA MET A 177 -33.89 9.16 26.02
C MET A 177 -32.74 8.18 25.81
N VAL A 178 -32.36 7.43 26.85
CA VAL A 178 -31.30 6.40 26.77
C VAL A 178 -31.72 5.27 25.83
N GLN A 179 -32.99 4.84 25.87
CA GLN A 179 -33.49 3.80 24.97
C GLN A 179 -33.46 4.26 23.52
N CYS A 180 -33.93 5.47 23.20
CA CYS A 180 -33.88 6.01 21.84
C CYS A 180 -32.44 6.10 21.32
N TYR A 181 -31.52 6.63 22.13
CA TYR A 181 -30.10 6.75 21.76
C TYR A 181 -29.47 5.38 21.47
N ASN A 182 -29.73 4.39 22.33
CA ASN A 182 -29.22 3.03 22.13
C ASN A 182 -29.77 2.38 20.86
N GLU A 183 -31.04 2.63 20.55
CA GLU A 183 -31.68 2.12 19.34
C GLU A 183 -31.08 2.73 18.07
N ASP A 184 -30.79 4.04 18.08
CA ASP A 184 -30.16 4.73 16.97
C ASP A 184 -28.72 4.24 16.73
N ILE A 185 -27.94 4.03 17.80
CA ILE A 185 -26.61 3.42 17.70
C ILE A 185 -26.71 2.04 17.04
N ARG A 186 -27.67 1.21 17.47
CA ARG A 186 -27.86 -0.13 16.88
C ARG A 186 -28.18 -0.05 15.40
N LYS A 187 -29.08 0.84 14.98
CA LYS A 187 -29.44 1.02 13.56
C LYS A 187 -28.25 1.46 12.72
N VAL A 188 -27.46 2.43 13.19
CA VAL A 188 -26.25 2.90 12.51
C VAL A 188 -25.23 1.76 12.39
N HIS A 189 -25.02 1.00 13.47
CA HIS A 189 -24.09 -0.12 13.48
C HIS A 189 -24.52 -1.23 12.51
N GLN A 190 -25.78 -1.64 12.54
CA GLN A 190 -26.34 -2.66 11.64
C GLN A 190 -26.29 -2.22 10.17
N SER A 191 -26.59 -0.95 9.87
CA SER A 191 -26.48 -0.41 8.51
C SER A 191 -25.04 -0.49 8.00
N SER A 192 -24.07 -0.11 8.84
CA SER A 192 -22.64 -0.18 8.52
C SER A 192 -22.18 -1.62 8.29
N GLN A 193 -22.59 -2.57 9.15
CA GLN A 193 -22.28 -4.00 8.98
C GLN A 193 -22.79 -4.53 7.64
N LYS A 194 -24.05 -4.27 7.28
CA LYS A 194 -24.63 -4.68 5.99
C LYS A 194 -23.87 -4.09 4.80
N HIS A 195 -23.44 -2.83 4.90
CA HIS A 195 -22.64 -2.20 3.85
C HIS A 195 -21.30 -2.92 3.66
N PHE A 196 -20.59 -3.23 4.75
CA PHE A 196 -19.32 -3.94 4.68
C PHE A 196 -19.47 -5.38 4.17
N GLU A 197 -20.52 -6.11 4.58
CA GLU A 197 -20.82 -7.44 4.04
C GLU A 197 -21.00 -7.43 2.53
N LYS A 198 -21.75 -6.44 2.00
CA LYS A 198 -21.93 -6.29 0.55
C LYS A 198 -20.61 -6.01 -0.17
N MET A 199 -19.75 -5.17 0.40
CA MET A 199 -18.45 -4.85 -0.18
C MET A 199 -17.52 -6.09 -0.17
N ILE A 200 -17.47 -6.83 0.93
CA ILE A 200 -16.67 -8.06 1.05
C ILE A 200 -17.15 -9.10 0.04
N CYS A 201 -18.47 -9.32 -0.06
CA CYS A 201 -19.05 -10.25 -1.03
C CYS A 201 -18.71 -9.84 -2.47
N GLY A 202 -18.87 -8.56 -2.82
CA GLY A 202 -18.50 -8.04 -4.14
C GLY A 202 -17.02 -8.24 -4.46
N HIS A 203 -16.13 -8.00 -3.50
CA HIS A 203 -14.70 -8.22 -3.68
C HIS A 203 -14.37 -9.70 -3.89
N ALA A 204 -14.94 -10.60 -3.08
CA ALA A 204 -14.76 -12.04 -3.23
C ALA A 204 -15.18 -12.53 -4.63
N MET A 205 -16.30 -12.03 -5.17
CA MET A 205 -16.76 -12.36 -6.51
C MET A 205 -15.76 -11.91 -7.60
N VAL A 206 -15.26 -10.68 -7.50
CA VAL A 206 -14.28 -10.17 -8.48
C VAL A 206 -12.96 -10.95 -8.40
N THR A 207 -12.50 -11.30 -7.20
CA THR A 207 -11.29 -12.11 -7.02
C THR A 207 -11.40 -13.45 -7.73
N VAL A 208 -12.53 -14.16 -7.56
CA VAL A 208 -12.78 -15.45 -8.24
C VAL A 208 -12.79 -15.29 -9.76
N LEU A 209 -13.39 -14.21 -10.29
CA LEU A 209 -13.41 -13.95 -11.74
C LEU A 209 -12.00 -13.66 -12.30
N LEU A 210 -11.20 -12.89 -11.57
CA LEU A 210 -9.82 -12.59 -11.97
C LEU A 210 -8.93 -13.83 -11.91
N GLU A 211 -9.10 -14.69 -10.91
CA GLU A 211 -8.40 -15.97 -10.82
C GLU A 211 -8.77 -16.91 -11.98
N ALA A 212 -10.05 -16.96 -12.36
CA ALA A 212 -10.50 -17.72 -13.52
C ALA A 212 -9.89 -17.21 -14.83
N GLN A 213 -9.92 -15.88 -15.06
CA GLN A 213 -9.29 -15.27 -16.25
C GLN A 213 -7.78 -15.49 -16.29
N LYS A 214 -7.10 -15.36 -15.15
CA LYS A 214 -5.66 -15.65 -15.04
C LYS A 214 -5.37 -17.08 -15.45
N HIS A 215 -6.16 -18.04 -14.96
CA HIS A 215 -5.98 -19.44 -15.30
C HIS A 215 -6.21 -19.74 -16.79
N GLU A 216 -7.23 -19.12 -17.40
CA GLU A 216 -7.47 -19.23 -18.84
C GLU A 216 -6.28 -18.72 -19.68
N ILE A 217 -5.72 -17.57 -19.30
CA ILE A 217 -4.54 -17.00 -19.96
C ILE A 217 -3.32 -17.92 -19.80
N GLU A 218 -3.10 -18.48 -18.59
CA GLU A 218 -2.01 -19.42 -18.33
C GLU A 218 -2.16 -20.71 -19.17
N MET A 219 -3.37 -21.27 -19.26
CA MET A 219 -3.65 -22.44 -20.10
C MET A 219 -3.37 -22.13 -21.58
N ARG A 220 -3.88 -21.01 -22.09
CA ARG A 220 -3.64 -20.61 -23.48
C ARG A 220 -2.15 -20.36 -23.77
N SER A 221 -1.43 -19.78 -22.81
CA SER A 221 0.02 -19.58 -22.92
C SER A 221 0.77 -20.91 -23.00
N THR A 222 0.42 -21.89 -22.16
CA THR A 222 1.08 -23.21 -22.17
C THR A 222 0.78 -23.98 -23.46
N GLU A 223 -0.46 -23.92 -23.97
CA GLU A 223 -0.85 -24.52 -25.25
C GLU A 223 -0.07 -23.93 -26.43
N LEU A 224 0.07 -22.59 -26.50
CA LEU A 224 0.84 -21.93 -27.55
C LEU A 224 2.32 -22.31 -27.51
N VAL A 225 2.92 -22.33 -26.32
CA VAL A 225 4.33 -22.74 -26.15
C VAL A 225 4.50 -24.20 -26.57
N HIS A 226 3.63 -25.10 -26.12
CA HIS A 226 3.68 -26.50 -26.49
C HIS A 226 3.53 -26.69 -28.01
N GLY A 227 2.57 -26.02 -28.64
CA GLY A 227 2.38 -26.05 -30.10
C GLY A 227 3.61 -25.58 -30.88
N LEU A 228 4.26 -24.50 -30.42
CA LEU A 228 5.48 -23.99 -31.04
C LEU A 228 6.66 -24.96 -30.89
N VAL A 229 6.83 -25.56 -29.70
CA VAL A 229 7.87 -26.58 -29.46
C VAL A 229 7.68 -27.77 -30.39
N VAL A 230 6.48 -28.34 -30.46
CA VAL A 230 6.18 -29.50 -31.32
C VAL A 230 6.43 -29.18 -32.80
N SER A 231 6.00 -28.01 -33.28
CA SER A 231 6.24 -27.59 -34.67
C SER A 231 7.72 -27.41 -34.96
N ASN A 232 8.47 -26.75 -34.07
CA ASN A 232 9.90 -26.52 -34.23
C ASN A 232 10.68 -27.84 -34.21
N GLU A 233 10.34 -28.79 -33.34
CA GLU A 233 10.92 -30.13 -33.34
C GLU A 233 10.65 -30.90 -34.63
N ALA A 234 9.48 -30.72 -35.24
CA ALA A 234 9.16 -31.32 -36.54
C ALA A 234 10.02 -30.73 -37.67
N GLU A 235 10.16 -29.41 -37.73
CA GLU A 235 11.02 -28.74 -38.72
C GLU A 235 12.51 -29.09 -38.52
N LEU A 236 12.97 -29.15 -37.27
CA LEU A 236 14.34 -29.55 -36.96
C LEU A 236 14.66 -30.97 -37.45
N ARG A 237 13.71 -31.91 -37.30
CA ARG A 237 13.85 -33.26 -37.85
C ARG A 237 13.94 -33.28 -39.38
N LYS A 238 13.16 -32.45 -40.09
CA LYS A 238 13.26 -32.33 -41.56
C LYS A 238 14.63 -31.82 -41.99
N ILE A 239 15.12 -30.78 -41.33
CA ILE A 239 16.44 -30.19 -41.61
C ILE A 239 17.55 -31.21 -41.33
N GLN A 240 17.47 -31.96 -40.22
CA GLN A 240 18.43 -33.01 -39.89
C GLN A 240 18.46 -34.11 -40.95
N ASN A 241 17.30 -34.57 -41.42
CA ASN A 241 17.23 -35.57 -42.48
C ASN A 241 17.84 -35.05 -43.80
N GLN A 242 17.53 -33.81 -44.19
CA GLN A 242 18.13 -33.19 -45.38
C GLN A 242 19.65 -33.07 -45.25
N LYS A 243 20.15 -32.69 -44.08
CA LYS A 243 21.59 -32.62 -43.79
C LYS A 243 22.25 -33.99 -43.96
N TYR A 244 21.67 -35.05 -43.41
CA TYR A 244 22.17 -36.42 -43.56
C TYR A 244 22.24 -36.83 -45.03
N MET A 245 21.17 -36.60 -45.79
CA MET A 245 21.14 -36.94 -47.22
C MET A 245 22.20 -36.19 -48.02
N ILE A 246 22.43 -34.90 -47.73
CA ILE A 246 23.48 -34.10 -48.39
C ILE A 246 24.87 -34.64 -48.01
N GLU A 247 25.09 -35.03 -46.75
CA GLU A 247 26.35 -35.63 -46.31
C GLU A 247 26.64 -36.96 -47.05
N GLU A 248 25.64 -37.82 -47.25
CA GLU A 248 25.80 -39.05 -48.04
C GLU A 248 26.13 -38.76 -49.51
N VAL A 249 25.38 -37.84 -50.16
CA VAL A 249 25.61 -37.47 -51.56
C VAL A 249 26.99 -36.84 -51.75
N THR A 250 27.40 -35.94 -50.85
CA THR A 250 28.73 -35.32 -50.92
C THR A 250 29.86 -36.31 -50.70
N LEU A 251 29.66 -37.32 -49.83
CA LEU A 251 30.64 -38.39 -49.63
C LEU A 251 30.74 -39.31 -50.87
N ALA A 252 29.62 -39.65 -51.49
CA ALA A 252 29.61 -40.41 -52.73
C ALA A 252 30.29 -39.64 -53.88
N GLN A 253 30.03 -38.34 -54.01
CA GLN A 253 30.69 -37.47 -54.98
C GLN A 253 32.21 -37.44 -54.77
N ARG A 254 32.67 -37.22 -53.53
CA ARG A 254 34.11 -37.22 -53.20
C ARG A 254 34.80 -38.53 -53.57
N LYS A 255 34.14 -39.67 -53.37
CA LYS A 255 34.67 -40.98 -53.79
C LYS A 255 34.75 -41.09 -55.32
N GLY A 256 33.73 -40.62 -56.03
CA GLY A 256 33.72 -40.53 -57.48
C GLY A 256 34.88 -39.67 -58.01
N ASP A 257 35.04 -38.47 -57.45
CA ASP A 257 36.12 -37.54 -57.80
C ASP A 257 37.50 -38.15 -57.54
N HIS A 258 37.68 -38.84 -56.40
CA HIS A 258 38.93 -39.54 -56.08
C HIS A 258 39.27 -40.63 -57.11
N ASN A 259 38.28 -41.45 -57.48
CA ASN A 259 38.47 -42.50 -58.49
C ASN A 259 38.78 -41.90 -59.87
N PHE A 260 38.13 -40.78 -60.23
CA PHE A 260 38.42 -40.06 -61.47
C PHE A 260 39.86 -39.53 -61.51
N VAL A 261 40.34 -38.92 -60.42
CA VAL A 261 41.73 -38.45 -60.31
C VAL A 261 42.72 -39.60 -60.51
N GLN A 262 42.48 -40.77 -59.90
CA GLN A 262 43.34 -41.94 -60.09
C GLN A 262 43.33 -42.43 -61.55
N LEU A 263 42.18 -42.44 -62.21
CA LEU A 263 42.07 -42.84 -63.61
C LEU A 263 42.81 -41.87 -64.53
N VAL A 264 42.66 -40.56 -64.31
CA VAL A 264 43.39 -39.52 -65.04
C VAL A 264 44.90 -39.70 -64.87
N GLU A 265 45.37 -40.01 -63.65
CA GLU A 265 46.79 -40.25 -63.39
C GLU A 265 47.29 -41.52 -64.08
N LYS A 266 46.49 -42.60 -64.12
CA LYS A 266 46.83 -43.83 -64.85
C LYS A 266 46.94 -43.58 -66.36
N HIS A 267 45.93 -42.93 -66.96
CA HIS A 267 45.96 -42.56 -68.37
C HIS A 267 47.15 -41.66 -68.71
N LYS A 268 47.52 -40.73 -67.81
CA LYS A 268 48.71 -39.89 -67.98
C LYS A 268 49.99 -40.74 -68.06
N LYS A 269 50.17 -41.72 -67.15
CA LYS A 269 51.33 -42.63 -67.16
C LYS A 269 51.37 -43.50 -68.42
N GLU A 270 50.25 -44.07 -68.83
CA GLU A 270 50.15 -44.87 -70.06
C GLU A 270 50.48 -44.03 -71.29
N LYS A 271 49.99 -42.78 -71.36
CA LYS A 271 50.33 -41.85 -72.43
C LYS A 271 51.82 -41.50 -72.44
N GLU A 272 52.41 -41.22 -71.28
CA GLU A 272 53.85 -40.95 -71.16
C GLU A 272 54.69 -42.16 -71.62
N GLU A 273 54.25 -43.39 -71.34
CA GLU A 273 54.93 -44.60 -71.78
C GLU A 273 54.81 -44.83 -73.29
N LEU A 274 53.62 -44.67 -73.86
CA LEU A 274 53.44 -44.72 -75.32
C LEU A 274 54.28 -43.66 -76.03
N HIS A 275 54.39 -42.45 -75.46
CA HIS A 275 55.27 -41.41 -76.01
C HIS A 275 56.76 -41.83 -76.00
N LYS A 276 57.25 -42.51 -74.94
CA LYS A 276 58.62 -43.04 -74.92
C LYS A 276 58.83 -44.09 -76.01
N GLN A 277 57.88 -45.03 -76.16
CA GLN A 277 57.94 -46.05 -77.21
C GLN A 277 57.99 -45.42 -78.59
N ILE A 278 57.19 -44.38 -78.86
CA ILE A 278 57.24 -43.63 -80.13
C ILE A 278 58.63 -43.04 -80.36
N ILE A 279 59.23 -42.38 -79.36
CA ILE A 279 60.58 -41.82 -79.46
C ILE A 279 61.63 -42.90 -79.75
N ASP A 280 61.53 -44.06 -79.10
CA ASP A 280 62.45 -45.20 -79.34
C ASP A 280 62.26 -45.77 -80.76
N PHE A 281 61.02 -45.93 -81.23
CA PHE A 281 60.72 -46.33 -82.60
C PHE A 281 61.22 -45.32 -83.62
N GLU A 282 61.01 -44.01 -83.40
CA GLU A 282 61.53 -42.94 -84.25
C GLU A 282 63.05 -43.03 -84.37
N LYS A 283 63.77 -43.21 -83.25
CA LYS A 283 65.23 -43.38 -83.24
C LYS A 283 65.69 -44.63 -84.00
N ASN A 284 65.00 -45.76 -83.84
CA ASN A 284 65.33 -46.98 -84.57
C ASN A 284 65.12 -46.82 -86.08
N VAL A 285 64.06 -46.12 -86.49
CA VAL A 285 63.80 -45.78 -87.89
C VAL A 285 64.87 -44.85 -88.44
N ASP A 286 65.27 -43.81 -87.68
CA ASP A 286 66.36 -42.91 -88.07
C ASP A 286 67.69 -43.66 -88.24
N ASP A 287 68.05 -44.51 -87.29
CA ASP A 287 69.23 -45.38 -87.37
C ASP A 287 69.20 -46.29 -88.61
N LYS A 288 68.03 -46.86 -88.93
CA LYS A 288 67.84 -47.68 -90.13
C LYS A 288 68.02 -46.88 -91.41
N HIS A 289 67.48 -45.67 -91.47
CA HIS A 289 67.67 -44.77 -92.61
C HIS A 289 69.15 -44.40 -92.79
N VAL A 290 69.90 -44.17 -91.71
CA VAL A 290 71.35 -43.93 -91.77
C VAL A 290 72.09 -45.13 -92.37
N LEU A 291 71.82 -46.35 -91.88
CA LEU A 291 72.42 -47.58 -92.43
C LEU A 291 72.08 -47.77 -93.91
N GLN A 292 70.84 -47.50 -94.31
CA GLN A 292 70.40 -47.63 -95.70
C GLN A 292 71.09 -46.63 -96.63
N LEU A 293 71.24 -45.38 -96.20
CA LEU A 293 72.03 -44.37 -96.93
C LEU A 293 73.49 -44.81 -97.08
N GLU A 294 74.08 -45.44 -96.06
CA GLU A 294 75.45 -45.96 -96.12
C GLU A 294 75.58 -47.17 -97.06
N ILE A 295 74.62 -48.10 -97.04
CA ILE A 295 74.54 -49.21 -98.01
C ILE A 295 74.41 -48.69 -99.45
N GLU A 296 73.52 -47.72 -99.71
CA GLU A 296 73.37 -47.13 -101.04
C GLU A 296 74.62 -46.37 -101.49
N ARG A 297 75.30 -45.67 -100.56
CA ARG A 297 76.60 -45.06 -100.84
C ARG A 297 77.64 -46.12 -101.23
N MET A 298 77.70 -47.26 -100.52
CA MET A 298 78.58 -48.37 -100.85
C MET A 298 78.24 -49.02 -102.20
N LYS A 299 76.94 -49.23 -102.50
CA LYS A 299 76.48 -49.71 -103.82
C LYS A 299 76.82 -48.75 -104.95
N GLY A 300 76.73 -47.44 -104.71
CA GLY A 300 77.18 -46.40 -105.63
C GLY A 300 78.68 -46.50 -105.90
N ALA A 301 79.50 -46.61 -104.85
CA ALA A 301 80.95 -46.79 -104.97
C ALA A 301 81.33 -48.07 -105.74
N LEU A 302 80.69 -49.21 -105.44
CA LEU A 302 80.86 -50.47 -106.17
C LEU A 302 80.54 -50.34 -107.67
N ARG A 303 79.46 -49.62 -108.03
CA ARG A 303 79.11 -49.36 -109.43
C ARG A 303 80.21 -48.58 -110.16
N VAL A 304 80.81 -47.59 -109.51
CA VAL A 304 81.94 -46.84 -110.06
C VAL A 304 83.17 -47.74 -110.20
N MET A 305 83.51 -48.54 -109.18
CA MET A 305 84.68 -49.45 -109.21
C MET A 305 84.54 -50.56 -110.26
N ARG A 306 83.33 -51.07 -110.52
CA ARG A 306 83.05 -52.03 -111.60
C ARG A 306 83.36 -51.48 -113.00
N HIS A 307 83.29 -50.16 -113.19
CA HIS A 307 83.68 -49.52 -114.45
C HIS A 307 85.20 -49.30 -114.56
N ILE A 308 85.98 -49.54 -113.50
CA ILE A 308 87.43 -49.31 -113.44
C ILE A 308 88.25 -50.63 -113.45
N GLY A 309 87.64 -51.80 -113.21
CA GLY A 309 88.27 -53.11 -113.46
C GLY A 309 89.33 -53.53 -112.42
N ASP A 310 89.04 -53.40 -111.12
CA ASP A 310 89.97 -53.71 -110.02
C ASP A 310 89.45 -54.82 -109.06
N SER A 311 90.36 -55.66 -108.52
CA SER A 311 90.08 -56.92 -107.81
C SER A 311 89.65 -56.78 -106.33
N GLY A 312 89.16 -55.61 -105.93
CA GLY A 312 88.80 -55.27 -104.55
C GLY A 312 87.38 -55.65 -104.10
N ASP A 313 86.52 -56.10 -105.03
CA ASP A 313 85.07 -56.31 -104.82
C ASP A 313 84.74 -57.22 -103.63
N SER A 314 85.56 -58.23 -103.34
CA SER A 314 85.28 -59.21 -102.27
C SER A 314 85.24 -58.58 -100.87
N LYS A 315 86.09 -57.58 -100.57
CA LYS A 315 86.13 -56.93 -99.24
C LYS A 315 84.94 -55.98 -99.01
N ILE A 316 84.47 -55.32 -100.07
CA ILE A 316 83.33 -54.38 -99.97
C ILE A 316 82.02 -55.17 -99.86
N LEU A 317 81.89 -56.29 -100.57
CA LEU A 317 80.75 -57.20 -100.47
C LEU A 317 80.59 -57.77 -99.05
N GLN A 318 81.67 -58.19 -98.39
CA GLN A 318 81.62 -58.71 -97.02
C GLN A 318 81.21 -57.64 -95.99
N LYS A 319 81.64 -56.38 -96.20
CA LYS A 319 81.20 -55.24 -95.39
C LYS A 319 79.74 -54.84 -95.64
N MET A 320 79.26 -55.02 -96.87
CA MET A 320 77.85 -54.80 -97.21
C MET A 320 76.96 -55.85 -96.56
N ASP A 321 77.33 -57.15 -96.64
CA ASP A 321 76.58 -58.26 -96.04
C ASP A 321 76.50 -58.15 -94.49
N THR A 322 77.57 -57.66 -93.85
CA THR A 322 77.55 -57.39 -92.41
C THR A 322 76.62 -56.22 -92.05
N LYS A 323 76.57 -55.17 -92.87
CA LYS A 323 75.66 -54.02 -92.66
C LYS A 323 74.20 -54.35 -92.99
N GLU A 324 73.96 -55.20 -93.99
CA GLU A 324 72.62 -55.72 -94.31
C GLU A 324 72.07 -56.56 -93.15
N LYS A 325 72.91 -57.42 -92.54
CA LYS A 325 72.54 -58.16 -91.32
C LYS A 325 72.27 -57.26 -90.12
N GLU A 326 73.05 -56.19 -89.92
CA GLU A 326 72.79 -55.19 -88.88
C GLU A 326 71.47 -54.43 -89.12
N GLN A 327 71.09 -54.20 -90.37
CA GLN A 327 69.82 -53.56 -90.72
C GLN A 327 68.61 -54.46 -90.49
N GLU A 328 68.75 -55.77 -90.72
CA GLU A 328 67.72 -56.79 -90.49
C GLU A 328 67.44 -56.98 -88.99
N TYR A 329 68.50 -56.99 -88.16
CA TYR A 329 68.39 -57.12 -86.71
C TYR A 329 67.71 -55.93 -86.03
N LYS A 330 67.75 -54.73 -86.63
CA LYS A 330 67.03 -53.54 -86.12
C LYS A 330 65.55 -53.48 -86.55
N GLY A 331 65.03 -54.52 -87.22
CA GLY A 331 63.66 -54.58 -87.75
C GLY A 331 62.65 -55.40 -86.95
N GLU A 332 63.10 -56.18 -85.97
CA GLU A 332 62.27 -56.89 -84.98
C GLU A 332 62.19 -56.07 -83.68
#